data_AF-Q9MY27-F1
#
_entry.id   AF-Q9MY27-F1
#
_cell.length_a   1.000
_cell.length_b   1.000
_cell.length_c   1.000
_cell.angle_alpha   90.00
_cell.angle_beta   90.00
_cell.angle_gamma   90.00
#
_symmetry.space_group_name_H-M   'P 1'
#
loop_
_entity.id
_entity.type
_entity.pdbx_description
1 polymer ?
#
loop_
_entity_poly.entity_id
_entity_poly.type
_entity_poly.pdbx_seq_one_letter_code
_entity_poly.pdbx_strand_id
1 'polypeptide(L)' 'SHSMRYFHTAMSRPGRGEPRFITVGYVDDTLFVRFDSDATSPRKEPRAPWIEQEGP' A
#
# COMPACT_ATOMS: atom_id res chain seq x y z
N SER A 1 -11.88 15.55 -14.78
CA SER A 1 -12.32 14.85 -13.55
C SER A 1 -11.12 14.13 -13.00
N HIS A 2 -10.95 14.12 -11.68
CA HIS A 2 -9.85 13.41 -11.00
C HIS A 2 -10.44 12.40 -10.01
N SER A 3 -9.70 11.35 -9.70
CA SER A 3 -10.17 10.33 -8.75
C SER A 3 -9.04 9.83 -7.84
N MET A 4 -9.41 9.42 -6.64
CA MET A 4 -8.51 8.70 -5.74
C MET A 4 -9.07 7.31 -5.49
N ARG A 5 -8.21 6.28 -5.56
CA ARG A 5 -8.61 4.88 -5.41
C ARG A 5 -7.64 4.15 -4.49
N TYR A 6 -8.20 3.37 -3.57
CA TYR A 6 -7.44 2.42 -2.76
C TYR A 6 -7.89 1.00 -3.07
N PHE A 7 -6.92 0.10 -3.22
CA PHE A 7 -7.17 -1.33 -3.40
C PHE A 7 -6.59 -2.09 -2.22
N HIS A 8 -7.41 -2.90 -1.57
CA HIS A 8 -7.05 -3.72 -0.42
C HIS A 8 -7.11 -5.19 -0.82
N THR A 9 -6.06 -5.94 -0.55
CA THR A 9 -5.99 -7.37 -0.88
C THR A 9 -5.47 -8.14 0.33
N ALA A 10 -6.22 -9.13 0.78
CA ALA A 10 -5.81 -10.09 1.80
C ALA A 10 -5.71 -11.48 1.15
N MET A 11 -4.57 -12.16 1.35
CA MET A 11 -4.32 -13.50 0.80
C MET A 11 -4.01 -14.47 1.94
N SER A 12 -4.87 -15.47 2.13
CA SER A 12 -4.59 -16.60 3.02
C SER A 12 -3.48 -17.47 2.44
N ARG A 13 -2.65 -18.08 3.29
CA ARG A 13 -1.55 -18.94 2.87
C ARG A 13 -1.49 -20.22 3.72
N PRO A 14 -1.40 -21.41 3.11
CA PRO A 14 -1.15 -22.62 3.85
C PRO A 14 0.18 -22.51 4.63
N GLY A 15 0.16 -22.80 5.93
CA GLY A 15 1.37 -22.85 6.76
C GLY A 15 1.88 -21.53 7.34
N ARG A 16 1.24 -20.38 7.05
CA ARG A 16 1.44 -19.12 7.79
C ARG A 16 0.14 -18.72 8.48
N GLY A 17 0.20 -18.42 9.78
CA GLY A 17 -0.98 -18.12 10.59
C GLY A 17 -1.74 -16.88 10.13
N GLU A 18 -1.03 -15.80 9.81
CA GLU A 18 -1.66 -14.55 9.37
C GLU A 18 -1.68 -14.41 7.83
N PRO A 19 -2.80 -13.93 7.24
CA PRO A 19 -2.86 -13.59 5.82
C PRO A 19 -1.88 -12.47 5.47
N ARG A 20 -1.32 -12.51 4.26
CA ARG A 20 -0.60 -11.33 3.73
C ARG A 20 -1.62 -10.28 3.31
N PHE A 21 -1.48 -9.08 3.84
CA PHE A 21 -2.28 -7.93 3.50
C PHE A 21 -1.46 -6.91 2.70
N ILE A 22 -2.03 -6.43 1.60
CA ILE A 22 -1.43 -5.41 0.74
C ILE A 22 -2.48 -4.31 0.51
N THR A 23 -2.04 -3.05 0.59
CA THR A 23 -2.83 -1.92 0.10
C THR A 23 -2.01 -1.05 -0.85
N VAL A 24 -2.67 -0.54 -1.89
CA VAL A 24 -2.10 0.40 -2.85
C VAL A 24 -3.07 1.57 -3.06
N GLY A 25 -2.54 2.79 -3.08
CA GLY A 25 -3.31 4.01 -3.31
C GLY A 25 -2.88 4.70 -4.60
N TYR A 26 -3.87 5.10 -5.40
CA TYR A 26 -3.71 5.82 -6.65
C TYR A 26 -4.41 7.18 -6.59
N VAL A 27 -3.77 8.21 -7.14
CA VAL A 27 -4.42 9.44 -7.59
C VAL A 27 -4.39 9.43 -9.11
N ASP A 28 -5.57 9.50 -9.72
CA ASP A 28 -5.82 9.16 -11.11
C ASP A 28 -5.24 7.77 -11.42
N ASP A 29 -4.20 7.69 -12.22
CA ASP A 29 -3.51 6.43 -12.56
C ASP A 29 -2.08 6.36 -11.98
N THR A 30 -1.74 7.27 -11.05
CA THR A 30 -0.42 7.34 -10.40
C THR A 30 -0.46 6.71 -9.01
N LEU A 31 0.31 5.64 -8.82
CA LEU A 31 0.51 5.02 -7.51
C LEU A 31 1.27 6.00 -6.60
N PHE A 32 0.72 6.33 -5.44
CA PHE A 32 1.33 7.27 -4.50
C PHE A 32 1.72 6.63 -3.16
N VAL A 33 1.07 5.52 -2.79
CA VAL A 33 1.38 4.80 -1.54
C VAL A 33 1.22 3.30 -1.71
N ARG A 34 2.06 2.53 -1.02
CA ARG A 34 1.94 1.08 -0.88
C ARG A 34 2.20 0.65 0.56
N PHE A 35 1.46 -0.33 1.06
CA PHE A 35 1.80 -1.06 2.29
C PHE A 35 1.74 -2.56 2.01
N ASP A 36 2.63 -3.30 2.67
CA ASP A 36 2.76 -4.75 2.56
C ASP A 36 3.03 -5.33 3.95
N SER A 37 2.13 -6.16 4.47
CA SER A 37 2.26 -6.73 5.82
C SER A 37 3.43 -7.71 5.94
N ASP A 38 3.93 -8.22 4.82
CA ASP A 38 5.05 -9.15 4.76
C ASP A 38 6.42 -8.44 4.69
N ALA A 39 6.45 -7.10 4.61
CA ALA A 39 7.70 -6.36 4.62
C ALA A 39 8.42 -6.51 5.97
N THR A 40 9.75 -6.51 5.98
CA THR A 40 10.55 -6.60 7.22
C THR A 40 10.20 -5.50 8.23
N SER A 41 9.76 -4.33 7.75
CA SER A 41 9.23 -3.24 8.56
C SER A 41 7.95 -2.74 7.88
N PRO A 42 6.77 -3.28 8.23
CA PRO A 42 5.51 -2.93 7.59
C PRO A 42 5.16 -1.45 7.85
N ARG A 43 5.15 -0.66 6.79
CA ARG A 43 4.76 0.76 6.80
C ARG A 43 4.19 1.16 5.45
N LYS A 44 3.50 2.31 5.43
CA LYS A 44 3.08 2.95 4.18
C LYS A 44 4.30 3.60 3.55
N GLU A 45 4.70 3.10 2.40
CA GLU A 45 5.83 3.60 1.64
C GLU A 45 5.36 4.59 0.57
N PRO A 46 5.96 5.79 0.48
CA PRO A 46 5.71 6.71 -0.62
C PRO A 46 6.12 6.07 -1.94
N ARG A 47 5.30 6.25 -2.97
CA ARG A 47 5.56 5.79 -4.34
C ARG A 47 5.55 6.93 -5.36
N ALA A 48 5.30 8.15 -4.88
CA ALA A 48 5.42 9.36 -5.66
C ALA A 48 6.12 10.48 -4.84
N PRO A 49 6.93 11.36 -5.46
CA PRO A 49 7.76 12.35 -4.75
C PRO A 49 6.97 13.34 -3.90
N TRP A 50 5.71 13.60 -4.25
CA TRP A 50 4.85 14.53 -3.52
C TRP A 50 4.32 13.98 -2.19
N ILE A 51 4.40 12.67 -1.95
CA ILE A 51 4.07 12.06 -0.65
C ILE A 51 5.24 12.11 0.33
N GLU A 52 6.48 12.21 -0.16
CA GLU A 52 7.65 12.29 0.73
C GLU A 52 7.62 13.53 1.64
N GLN A 53 6.89 14.58 1.23
CA GLN A 53 6.69 15.81 1.98
C GLN A 53 5.77 15.63 3.20
N GLU A 54 4.92 14.61 3.22
CA GLU A 54 3.92 14.43 4.28
C GLU A 54 4.53 14.03 5.63
N GLY A 55 5.80 13.59 5.67
CA GLY A 55 6.49 13.19 6.91
C GLY A 55 5.82 12.02 7.67
N PRO A 56 6.48 11.46 8.71
CA PRO A 56 5.83 10.58 9.68
C PRO A 56 4.85 11.33 10.59
#